data_AF-A0A7X7KBM4-F1
#
_entry.id   AF-A0A7X7KBM4-F1
#
_cell.length_a   1.000
_cell.length_b   1.000
_cell.length_c   1.000
_cell.angle_alpha   90.00
_cell.angle_beta   90.00
_cell.angle_gamma   90.00
#
_symmetry.space_group_name_H-M   'P 1'
#
loop_
_entity.id
_entity.type
_entity.pdbx_description
1 polymer ?
#
loop_
_entity_poly.entity_id
_entity_poly.type
_entity_poly.pdbx_seq_one_letter_code
_entity_poly.pdbx_strand_id
1 'polypeptide(L)'
;FKGNDIERFYRYGLLANPALRIYKPWLDRQFVTELGGRSEMSQYLVEHGLPYRDSAEKAYSTDANIWGATHEAKTLEHLDVSLETVEPIMGVRFWDPQVEIATEDVTIAFEHGRPVAINGTRYDDAVALVHEANAIGGRHGLGMSDQIENRIIEAKSRGIYEAPGMALLFAAYERLVNAIHNEDTVANYHNEGRRLGRLLYEGRCLDPQALMVRESIQRWIASVVTGEVTLRLRRGEDYTILRTDGPQLSYHPEKLSMERTESAAFGPTDRIGQLTMRNLDIADSRAKLELYAQQPADQGQVLVEHGTLFGALPAGGAEVISENPAVDGDEELLLESAAMEAGTD
;
A
#
# COMPACT_ATOMS: atom_id res chain seq x y z
N PHE A 1 11.29 -13.18 24.32
CA PHE A 1 9.90 -13.58 24.66
C PHE A 1 8.84 -12.58 24.21
N LYS A 2 9.17 -11.31 23.93
CA LYS A 2 8.20 -10.23 23.62
C LYS A 2 8.01 -9.92 22.11
N GLY A 3 8.69 -10.64 21.23
CA GLY A 3 8.65 -10.41 19.77
C GLY A 3 7.59 -11.28 19.10
N ASN A 4 7.09 -10.85 17.94
CA ASN A 4 6.04 -11.57 17.19
C ASN A 4 6.50 -12.95 16.70
N ASP A 5 7.81 -13.12 16.42
CA ASP A 5 8.32 -14.34 15.78
C ASP A 5 8.19 -15.59 16.64
N ILE A 6 8.09 -15.45 17.97
CA ILE A 6 7.83 -16.61 18.83
C ILE A 6 6.51 -17.29 18.45
N GLU A 7 5.47 -16.52 18.14
CA GLU A 7 4.15 -17.02 17.76
C GLU A 7 4.15 -17.49 16.30
N ARG A 8 4.79 -16.74 15.40
CA ARG A 8 4.93 -17.12 13.98
C ARG A 8 5.62 -18.48 13.84
N PHE A 9 6.80 -18.65 14.45
CA PHE A 9 7.54 -19.92 14.40
C PHE A 9 6.80 -21.05 15.11
N TYR A 10 6.12 -20.77 16.23
CA TYR A 10 5.30 -21.77 16.92
C TYR A 10 4.19 -22.30 16.00
N ARG A 11 3.47 -21.40 15.34
CA ARG A 11 2.38 -21.74 14.43
C ARG A 11 2.87 -22.50 13.20
N TYR A 12 3.82 -21.94 12.46
CA TYR A 12 4.33 -22.58 11.24
C TYR A 12 5.04 -23.90 11.53
N GLY A 13 5.78 -24.00 12.63
CA GLY A 13 6.44 -25.23 13.05
C GLY A 13 5.45 -26.37 13.32
N LEU A 14 4.38 -26.10 14.05
CA LEU A 14 3.34 -27.10 14.34
C LEU A 14 2.48 -27.46 13.12
N LEU A 15 2.24 -26.51 12.20
CA LEU A 15 1.59 -26.80 10.91
C LEU A 15 2.45 -27.74 10.07
N ALA A 16 3.76 -27.54 10.04
CA ALA A 16 4.69 -28.38 9.28
C ALA A 16 4.92 -29.76 9.93
N ASN A 17 4.96 -29.81 11.27
CA ASN A 17 5.14 -31.05 12.02
C ASN A 17 4.29 -31.02 13.31
N PRO A 18 3.20 -31.81 13.38
CA PRO A 18 2.30 -31.80 14.53
C PRO A 18 2.94 -32.38 15.81
N ALA A 19 4.03 -33.13 15.68
CA ALA A 19 4.78 -33.69 16.81
C ALA A 19 5.95 -32.80 17.24
N LEU A 20 6.14 -31.63 16.61
CA LEU A 20 7.25 -30.72 16.93
C LEU A 20 7.18 -30.29 18.40
N ARG A 21 8.26 -30.52 19.13
CA ARG A 21 8.49 -29.92 20.44
C ARG A 21 9.51 -28.80 20.31
N ILE A 22 9.23 -27.68 20.94
CA ILE A 22 10.04 -26.47 20.81
C ILE A 22 10.73 -26.19 22.15
N TYR A 23 12.03 -26.44 22.21
CA TYR A 23 12.85 -26.04 23.35
C TYR A 23 13.03 -24.51 23.34
N LYS A 24 12.80 -23.88 24.48
CA LYS A 24 12.99 -22.43 24.70
C LYS A 24 14.10 -22.24 25.73
N PRO A 25 15.36 -22.00 25.31
CA PRO A 25 16.50 -21.96 26.24
C PRO A 25 16.33 -20.96 27.39
N TRP A 26 15.67 -19.84 27.16
CA TRP A 26 15.40 -18.82 28.19
C TRP A 26 14.39 -19.25 29.27
N LEU A 27 13.77 -20.43 29.17
CA LEU A 27 13.01 -21.08 30.26
C LEU A 27 13.87 -22.02 31.11
N ASP A 28 15.06 -22.37 30.63
CA ASP A 28 15.99 -23.24 31.32
C ASP A 28 16.89 -22.39 32.23
N ARG A 29 16.84 -22.65 33.54
CA ARG A 29 17.62 -21.89 34.53
C ARG A 29 19.12 -22.01 34.30
N GLN A 30 19.58 -23.17 33.85
CA GLN A 30 21.00 -23.37 33.59
C GLN A 30 21.46 -22.47 32.44
N PHE A 31 20.72 -22.47 31.33
CA PHE A 31 21.00 -21.58 30.20
C PHE A 31 20.98 -20.11 30.61
N VAL A 32 19.98 -19.67 31.36
CA VAL A 32 19.89 -18.26 31.81
C VAL A 32 21.06 -17.87 32.71
N THR A 33 21.56 -18.80 33.52
CA THR A 33 22.69 -18.55 34.43
C THR A 33 24.01 -18.50 33.68
N GLU A 34 24.22 -19.38 32.70
CA GLU A 34 25.49 -19.49 31.95
C GLU A 34 25.56 -18.53 30.76
N LEU A 35 24.43 -18.24 30.10
CA LEU A 35 24.35 -17.59 28.79
C LEU A 35 23.27 -16.48 28.76
N GLY A 36 23.01 -15.82 29.89
CA GLY A 36 21.91 -14.86 30.02
C GLY A 36 22.06 -13.57 29.20
N GLY A 37 23.29 -13.17 28.89
CA GLY A 37 23.61 -11.95 28.14
C GLY A 37 24.67 -12.17 27.06
N ARG A 38 24.86 -11.14 26.21
CA ARG A 38 25.83 -11.21 25.10
C ARG A 38 27.27 -11.35 25.60
N SER A 39 27.60 -10.69 26.72
CA SER A 39 28.92 -10.76 27.34
C SER A 39 29.24 -12.18 27.80
N GLU A 40 28.30 -12.82 28.51
CA GLU A 40 28.43 -14.20 28.99
C GLU A 40 28.51 -15.18 27.81
N MET A 41 27.71 -15.00 26.76
CA MET A 41 27.80 -15.81 25.54
C MET A 41 29.17 -15.67 24.85
N SER A 42 29.70 -14.45 24.75
CA SER A 42 31.02 -14.18 24.17
C SER A 42 32.13 -14.86 24.97
N GLN A 43 32.10 -14.71 26.30
CA GLN A 43 33.02 -15.37 27.20
C GLN A 43 32.95 -16.90 27.09
N TYR A 44 31.75 -17.48 27.06
CA TYR A 44 31.55 -18.92 26.90
C TYR A 44 32.22 -19.44 25.61
N LEU A 45 32.05 -18.73 24.48
CA LEU A 45 32.67 -19.13 23.21
C LEU A 45 34.21 -19.06 23.28
N VAL A 46 34.77 -18.01 23.89
CA VAL A 46 36.23 -17.85 24.07
C VAL A 46 36.80 -18.96 24.96
N GLU A 47 36.15 -19.26 26.09
CA GLU A 47 36.57 -20.31 27.03
C GLU A 47 36.56 -21.71 26.39
N HIS A 48 35.68 -21.95 25.43
CA HIS A 48 35.57 -23.21 24.70
C HIS A 48 36.37 -23.25 23.40
N GLY A 49 37.19 -22.22 23.12
CA GLY A 49 38.00 -22.14 21.90
C GLY A 49 37.18 -22.06 20.62
N LEU A 50 35.94 -21.57 20.69
CA LEU A 50 35.05 -21.39 19.55
C LEU A 50 35.27 -19.99 18.95
N PRO A 51 35.53 -19.89 17.63
CA PRO A 51 35.79 -18.59 17.01
C PRO A 51 34.54 -17.71 17.09
N TYR A 52 34.64 -16.62 17.87
CA TYR A 52 33.63 -15.58 17.95
C TYR A 52 34.23 -14.25 17.53
N ARG A 53 33.62 -13.61 16.52
CA ARG A 53 33.95 -12.25 16.17
C ARG A 53 32.90 -11.36 16.82
N ASP A 54 33.29 -10.66 17.88
CA ASP A 54 32.39 -9.73 18.53
C ASP A 54 31.98 -8.67 17.49
N SER A 55 30.69 -8.58 17.21
CA SER A 55 30.18 -7.54 16.34
C SER A 55 30.29 -6.22 17.10
N ALA A 56 30.94 -5.21 16.51
CA ALA A 56 30.94 -3.86 17.05
C ALA A 56 29.51 -3.47 17.47
N GLU A 57 29.38 -2.86 18.65
CA GLU A 57 28.08 -2.55 19.21
C GLU A 57 27.30 -1.63 18.26
N LYS A 58 26.29 -2.19 17.59
CA LYS A 58 25.43 -1.42 16.68
C LYS A 58 24.42 -0.60 17.48
N ALA A 59 24.12 0.61 17.01
CA ALA A 59 23.12 1.48 17.64
C ALA A 59 21.69 0.90 17.60
N TYR A 60 21.42 -0.09 16.73
CA TYR A 60 20.14 -0.76 16.53
C TYR A 60 20.33 -2.25 16.19
N SER A 61 19.26 -3.04 16.28
CA SER A 61 19.18 -4.42 15.79
C SER A 61 18.77 -4.45 14.33
N THR A 62 19.17 -5.48 13.57
CA THR A 62 18.78 -5.63 12.16
C THR A 62 18.47 -7.07 11.80
N ASP A 63 17.33 -7.28 11.16
CA ASP A 63 16.94 -8.53 10.50
C ASP A 63 16.76 -8.26 8.99
N ALA A 64 17.21 -9.19 8.14
CA ALA A 64 17.20 -8.97 6.69
C ALA A 64 17.09 -10.26 5.89
N ASN A 65 16.49 -10.13 4.71
CA ASN A 65 16.45 -11.14 3.66
C ASN A 65 16.40 -10.44 2.29
N ILE A 66 16.24 -11.19 1.19
CA ILE A 66 16.23 -10.61 -0.16
C ILE A 66 15.10 -9.60 -0.41
N TRP A 67 14.02 -9.62 0.37
CA TRP A 67 12.88 -8.73 0.17
C TRP A 67 13.00 -7.41 0.93
N GLY A 68 13.79 -7.38 1.99
CA GLY A 68 13.91 -6.19 2.81
C GLY A 68 14.79 -6.38 4.05
N ALA A 69 15.08 -5.26 4.68
CA ALA A 69 15.74 -5.17 5.98
C ALA A 69 14.85 -4.38 6.96
N THR A 70 14.95 -4.74 8.24
CA THR A 70 14.24 -4.06 9.33
C THR A 70 15.26 -3.67 10.39
N HIS A 71 15.22 -2.41 10.83
CA HIS A 71 16.06 -1.87 11.89
C HIS A 71 15.18 -1.45 13.07
N GLU A 72 15.46 -2.01 14.24
CA GLU A 72 14.64 -1.76 15.44
C GLU A 72 15.47 -1.80 16.72
N ALA A 73 14.80 -1.51 17.85
CA ALA A 73 15.32 -1.53 19.20
C ALA A 73 16.45 -0.51 19.47
N LYS A 74 16.92 -0.49 20.73
CA LYS A 74 18.00 0.38 21.19
C LYS A 74 17.67 1.87 20.94
N THR A 75 18.53 2.63 20.24
CA THR A 75 18.32 4.07 20.05
C THR A 75 17.04 4.36 19.27
N LEU A 76 16.61 3.48 18.37
CA LEU A 76 15.40 3.65 17.56
C LEU A 76 14.10 3.49 18.36
N GLU A 77 14.14 3.02 19.62
CA GLU A 77 12.97 3.04 20.52
C GLU A 77 12.51 4.46 20.86
N HIS A 78 13.42 5.43 20.77
CA HIS A 78 13.15 6.84 21.04
C HIS A 78 12.64 7.55 19.77
N LEU A 79 11.43 8.11 19.82
CA LEU A 79 10.76 8.72 18.65
C LEU A 79 11.40 10.02 18.15
N ASP A 80 12.30 10.62 18.94
CA ASP A 80 13.11 11.78 18.57
C ASP A 80 14.40 11.42 17.82
N VAL A 81 14.73 10.12 17.72
CA VAL A 81 15.84 9.64 16.89
C VAL A 81 15.36 9.47 15.45
N SER A 82 15.97 10.20 14.51
CA SER A 82 15.63 10.14 13.08
C SER A 82 16.07 8.83 12.42
N LEU A 83 15.36 8.43 11.35
CA LEU A 83 15.79 7.35 10.45
C LEU A 83 17.18 7.61 9.84
N GLU A 84 17.59 8.87 9.76
CA GLU A 84 18.90 9.28 9.21
C GLU A 84 20.10 8.75 10.01
N THR A 85 19.86 8.23 11.22
CA THR A 85 20.87 7.55 12.04
C THR A 85 21.14 6.09 11.61
N VAL A 86 20.32 5.56 10.71
CA VAL A 86 20.47 4.21 10.14
C VAL A 86 21.48 4.25 9.01
N GLU A 87 22.45 3.35 9.04
CA GLU A 87 23.24 2.96 7.88
C GLU A 87 22.50 1.85 7.11
N PRO A 88 21.91 2.15 5.93
CA PRO A 88 21.15 1.19 5.13
C PRO A 88 22.04 0.06 4.61
N ILE A 89 21.47 -1.13 4.45
CA ILE A 89 22.18 -2.31 3.95
C ILE A 89 21.68 -2.78 2.58
N MET A 90 20.57 -2.22 2.08
CA MET A 90 19.98 -2.54 0.77
C MET A 90 19.98 -1.34 -0.18
N GLY A 91 20.39 -0.16 0.27
CA GLY A 91 20.46 1.04 -0.57
C GLY A 91 21.42 2.11 -0.07
N VAL A 92 21.31 3.30 -0.63
CA VAL A 92 22.10 4.48 -0.25
C VAL A 92 21.36 5.36 0.75
N ARG A 93 22.09 6.18 1.50
CA ARG A 93 21.55 7.22 2.39
C ARG A 93 20.97 8.39 1.56
N PHE A 94 19.78 8.22 1.01
CA PHE A 94 19.18 9.17 0.07
C PHE A 94 18.97 10.59 0.64
N TRP A 95 18.86 10.70 1.97
CA TRP A 95 18.76 11.96 2.73
C TRP A 95 20.08 12.71 2.83
N ASP A 96 21.22 12.04 2.68
CA ASP A 96 22.54 12.65 2.77
C ASP A 96 22.81 13.47 1.50
N PRO A 97 22.93 14.81 1.58
CA PRO A 97 23.16 15.66 0.42
C PRO A 97 24.52 15.42 -0.25
N GLN A 98 25.45 14.73 0.42
CA GLN A 98 26.75 14.36 -0.16
C GLN A 98 26.69 13.08 -1.02
N VAL A 99 25.62 12.30 -0.90
CA VAL A 99 25.41 11.10 -1.73
C VAL A 99 24.86 11.56 -3.06
N GLU A 100 25.65 11.42 -4.13
CA GLU A 100 25.22 11.71 -5.50
C GLU A 100 24.26 10.63 -6.01
N ILE A 101 23.06 11.04 -6.43
CA ILE A 101 22.02 10.14 -6.95
C ILE A 101 21.55 10.70 -8.29
N ALA A 102 22.00 10.06 -9.38
CA ALA A 102 21.56 10.39 -10.73
C ALA A 102 20.12 9.91 -10.94
N THR A 103 19.35 10.62 -11.76
CA THR A 103 18.01 10.16 -12.16
C THR A 103 18.11 8.92 -13.04
N GLU A 104 17.27 7.92 -12.83
CA GLU A 104 17.26 6.66 -13.60
C GLU A 104 15.86 6.37 -14.14
N ASP A 105 15.74 6.08 -15.44
CA ASP A 105 14.50 5.59 -16.03
C ASP A 105 14.54 4.06 -16.05
N VAL A 106 13.52 3.43 -15.47
CA VAL A 106 13.39 1.98 -15.37
C VAL A 106 12.05 1.51 -15.91
N THR A 107 12.07 0.52 -16.78
CA THR A 107 10.86 -0.16 -17.29
C THR A 107 10.72 -1.53 -16.64
N ILE A 108 9.57 -1.81 -16.03
CA ILE A 108 9.23 -3.12 -15.44
C ILE A 108 8.10 -3.75 -16.26
N ALA A 109 8.30 -4.99 -16.71
CA ALA A 109 7.31 -5.76 -17.44
C ALA A 109 6.72 -6.88 -16.58
N PHE A 110 5.40 -7.06 -16.66
CA PHE A 110 4.64 -8.12 -16.01
C PHE A 110 3.93 -9.00 -17.03
N GLU A 111 3.90 -10.30 -16.75
CA GLU A 111 3.07 -11.31 -17.43
C GLU A 111 2.24 -12.05 -16.37
N HIS A 112 0.91 -12.02 -16.48
CA HIS A 112 0.00 -12.68 -15.53
C HIS A 112 0.32 -12.38 -14.05
N GLY A 113 0.67 -11.12 -13.78
CA GLY A 113 0.96 -10.60 -12.45
C GLY A 113 2.34 -11.00 -11.91
N ARG A 114 3.18 -11.66 -12.72
CA ARG A 114 4.58 -11.93 -12.39
C ARG A 114 5.47 -10.92 -13.09
N PRO A 115 6.40 -10.26 -12.39
CA PRO A 115 7.43 -9.48 -13.08
C PRO A 115 8.32 -10.45 -13.85
N VAL A 116 8.60 -10.15 -15.11
CA VAL A 116 9.36 -11.01 -16.02
C VAL A 116 10.54 -10.31 -16.68
N ALA A 117 10.53 -8.98 -16.76
CA ALA A 117 11.63 -8.22 -17.36
C ALA A 117 11.84 -6.86 -16.70
N ILE A 118 13.08 -6.40 -16.73
CA ILE A 118 13.50 -5.06 -16.32
C ILE A 118 14.36 -4.47 -17.42
N ASN A 119 14.05 -3.25 -17.88
CA ASN A 119 14.76 -2.55 -18.97
C ASN A 119 14.90 -3.42 -20.24
N GLY A 120 13.83 -4.15 -20.59
CA GLY A 120 13.80 -5.06 -21.73
C GLY A 120 14.57 -6.38 -21.54
N THR A 121 15.29 -6.56 -20.43
CA THR A 121 16.00 -7.80 -20.12
C THR A 121 15.06 -8.75 -19.40
N ARG A 122 14.78 -9.91 -20.02
CA ARG A 122 13.93 -10.96 -19.43
C ARG A 122 14.72 -11.80 -18.42
N TYR A 123 14.06 -12.16 -17.32
CA TYR A 123 14.59 -13.01 -16.27
C TYR A 123 13.76 -14.27 -16.14
N ASP A 124 14.36 -15.42 -16.47
CA ASP A 124 13.74 -16.72 -16.21
C ASP A 124 13.89 -17.15 -14.73
N ASP A 125 14.87 -16.59 -14.03
CA ASP A 125 15.05 -16.74 -12.58
C ASP A 125 14.45 -15.54 -11.84
N ALA A 126 13.37 -15.81 -11.10
CA ALA A 126 12.69 -14.80 -10.28
C ALA A 126 13.60 -14.21 -9.20
N VAL A 127 14.57 -14.98 -8.67
CA VAL A 127 15.49 -14.48 -7.64
C VAL A 127 16.48 -13.48 -8.25
N ALA A 128 17.01 -13.78 -9.44
CA ALA A 128 17.84 -12.84 -10.19
C ALA A 128 17.11 -11.52 -10.50
N LEU A 129 15.82 -11.59 -10.86
CA LEU A 129 14.98 -10.39 -11.06
C LEU A 129 14.87 -9.56 -9.78
N VAL A 130 14.64 -10.21 -8.62
CA VAL A 130 14.54 -9.52 -7.33
C VAL A 130 15.87 -8.85 -6.96
N HIS A 131 17.00 -9.50 -7.23
CA HIS A 131 18.31 -8.89 -7.01
C HIS A 131 18.51 -7.63 -7.88
N GLU A 132 18.12 -7.68 -9.15
CA GLU A 132 18.19 -6.50 -10.02
C GLU A 132 17.25 -5.39 -9.55
N ALA A 133 16.01 -5.72 -9.19
CA ALA A 133 15.05 -4.76 -8.67
C ALA A 133 15.55 -4.09 -7.37
N ASN A 134 16.17 -4.86 -6.47
CA ASN A 134 16.82 -4.32 -5.28
C ASN A 134 18.00 -3.42 -5.62
N ALA A 135 18.84 -3.80 -6.60
CA ALA A 135 19.98 -2.99 -7.00
C ALA A 135 19.54 -1.65 -7.59
N ILE A 136 18.48 -1.64 -8.42
CA ILE A 136 17.89 -0.42 -8.97
C ILE A 136 17.30 0.43 -7.85
N GLY A 137 16.32 -0.08 -7.09
CA GLY A 137 15.68 0.70 -6.03
C GLY A 137 16.68 1.18 -4.96
N GLY A 138 17.69 0.36 -4.66
CA GLY A 138 18.74 0.65 -3.68
C GLY A 138 19.62 1.83 -4.06
N ARG A 139 19.93 2.04 -5.36
CA ARG A 139 20.67 3.24 -5.83
C ARG A 139 19.95 4.55 -5.51
N HIS A 140 18.64 4.50 -5.33
CA HIS A 140 17.81 5.67 -5.04
C HIS A 140 17.35 5.76 -3.58
N GLY A 141 17.55 4.71 -2.78
CA GLY A 141 16.97 4.60 -1.44
C GLY A 141 15.45 4.47 -1.45
N LEU A 142 14.87 3.97 -2.54
CA LEU A 142 13.43 3.75 -2.69
C LEU A 142 12.95 2.68 -1.69
N GLY A 143 11.74 2.83 -1.15
CA GLY A 143 11.10 1.85 -0.28
C GLY A 143 11.57 1.90 1.17
N MET A 144 12.25 2.99 1.58
CA MET A 144 12.59 3.22 2.97
C MET A 144 11.43 3.87 3.72
N SER A 145 11.09 3.37 4.92
CA SER A 145 10.02 3.97 5.72
C SER A 145 10.22 3.82 7.23
N ASP A 146 9.59 4.72 8.00
CA ASP A 146 9.58 4.74 9.46
C ASP A 146 8.16 4.49 9.95
N GLN A 147 7.95 3.40 10.69
CA GLN A 147 6.61 2.95 11.09
C GLN A 147 6.51 2.76 12.59
N ILE A 148 5.41 3.24 13.17
CA ILE A 148 4.91 2.80 14.48
C ILE A 148 3.82 1.75 14.23
N GLU A 149 4.11 0.50 14.56
CA GLU A 149 3.24 -0.64 14.29
C GLU A 149 2.65 -1.25 15.56
N ASN A 150 1.61 -2.06 15.39
CA ASN A 150 0.97 -2.79 16.48
C ASN A 150 1.42 -4.26 16.44
N ARG A 151 2.11 -4.71 17.49
CA ARG A 151 2.49 -6.12 17.67
C ARG A 151 1.27 -6.99 17.93
N ILE A 152 1.42 -8.30 17.73
CA ILE A 152 0.36 -9.29 17.98
C ILE A 152 -0.14 -9.22 19.43
N ILE A 153 0.77 -8.90 20.36
CA ILE A 153 0.51 -8.74 21.78
C ILE A 153 -0.14 -7.40 22.17
N GLU A 154 -0.68 -6.66 21.20
CA GLU A 154 -1.38 -5.37 21.39
C GLU A 154 -0.50 -4.25 21.99
N ALA A 155 0.81 -4.34 21.79
CA ALA A 155 1.78 -3.31 22.15
C ALA A 155 2.34 -2.64 20.90
N LYS A 156 2.69 -1.35 20.99
CA LYS A 156 3.34 -0.63 19.88
C LYS A 156 4.84 -0.90 19.84
N SER A 157 5.40 -0.92 18.64
CA SER A 157 6.84 -0.82 18.40
C SER A 157 7.12 0.12 17.23
N ARG A 158 8.35 0.60 17.12
CA ARG A 158 8.81 1.40 16.00
C ARG A 158 9.91 0.64 15.24
N GLY A 159 9.88 0.71 13.92
CA GLY A 159 10.91 0.13 13.05
C GLY A 159 11.17 1.00 11.83
N ILE A 160 12.43 0.98 11.36
CA ILE A 160 12.83 1.53 10.07
C ILE A 160 12.99 0.37 9.09
N TYR A 161 12.41 0.50 7.91
CA TYR A 161 12.32 -0.57 6.91
C TYR A 161 13.06 -0.17 5.64
N GLU A 162 13.73 -1.12 5.01
CA GLU A 162 14.23 -1.03 3.63
C GLU A 162 13.55 -2.12 2.80
N ALA A 163 12.95 -1.77 1.65
CA ALA A 163 12.39 -2.76 0.73
C ALA A 163 12.46 -2.30 -0.75
N PRO A 164 13.65 -1.99 -1.28
CA PRO A 164 13.80 -1.31 -2.57
C PRO A 164 13.21 -2.07 -3.75
N GLY A 165 13.46 -3.37 -3.86
CA GLY A 165 12.90 -4.20 -4.91
C GLY A 165 11.38 -4.35 -4.77
N MET A 166 10.86 -4.50 -3.55
CA MET A 166 9.40 -4.57 -3.34
C MET A 166 8.72 -3.25 -3.72
N ALA A 167 9.28 -2.11 -3.33
CA ALA A 167 8.73 -0.78 -3.62
C ALA A 167 8.71 -0.50 -5.13
N LEU A 168 9.79 -0.81 -5.84
CA LEU A 168 9.87 -0.67 -7.29
C LEU A 168 8.80 -1.52 -8.00
N LEU A 169 8.71 -2.81 -7.64
CA LEU A 169 7.74 -3.72 -8.22
C LEU A 169 6.30 -3.32 -7.86
N PHE A 170 6.08 -2.85 -6.64
CA PHE A 170 4.76 -2.40 -6.16
C PHE A 170 4.29 -1.16 -6.92
N ALA A 171 5.13 -0.15 -7.10
CA ALA A 171 4.79 1.07 -7.85
C ALA A 171 4.36 0.75 -9.30
N ALA A 172 5.06 -0.17 -9.97
CA ALA A 172 4.69 -0.62 -11.31
C ALA A 172 3.41 -1.49 -11.31
N TYR A 173 3.28 -2.42 -10.37
CA TYR A 173 2.13 -3.32 -10.28
C TYR A 173 0.83 -2.57 -9.98
N GLU A 174 0.83 -1.67 -8.98
CA GLU A 174 -0.34 -0.83 -8.65
C GLU A 174 -0.78 0.01 -9.86
N ARG A 175 0.18 0.58 -10.61
CA ARG A 175 -0.12 1.35 -11.81
C ARG A 175 -0.84 0.50 -12.87
N LEU A 176 -0.41 -0.75 -13.09
CA LEU A 176 -1.09 -1.65 -14.01
C LEU A 176 -2.46 -2.08 -13.49
N VAL A 177 -2.60 -2.38 -12.19
CA VAL A 177 -3.88 -2.74 -11.58
C VAL A 177 -4.94 -1.66 -11.85
N ASN A 178 -4.59 -0.39 -11.62
CA ASN A 178 -5.48 0.74 -11.87
C ASN A 178 -5.81 0.97 -13.36
N ALA A 179 -4.91 0.57 -14.26
CA ALA A 179 -5.13 0.73 -15.70
C ALA A 179 -5.94 -0.43 -16.32
N ILE A 180 -6.08 -1.55 -15.61
CA ILE A 180 -6.71 -2.78 -16.09
C ILE A 180 -8.08 -2.98 -15.43
N HIS A 181 -8.14 -2.95 -14.10
CA HIS A 181 -9.32 -3.31 -13.33
C HIS A 181 -10.30 -2.15 -13.13
N ASN A 182 -11.58 -2.48 -12.96
CA ASN A 182 -12.61 -1.51 -12.61
C ASN A 182 -12.55 -1.11 -11.12
N GLU A 183 -13.27 -0.05 -10.77
CA GLU A 183 -13.30 0.56 -9.43
C GLU A 183 -13.55 -0.48 -8.31
N ASP A 184 -14.63 -1.27 -8.42
CA ASP A 184 -15.02 -2.22 -7.36
C ASP A 184 -14.00 -3.35 -7.19
N THR A 185 -13.34 -3.77 -8.27
CA THR A 185 -12.28 -4.78 -8.21
C THR A 185 -11.04 -4.24 -7.51
N VAL A 186 -10.67 -2.98 -7.78
CA VAL A 186 -9.55 -2.29 -7.10
C VAL A 186 -9.87 -2.05 -5.62
N ALA A 187 -11.09 -1.61 -5.29
CA ALA A 187 -11.52 -1.43 -3.91
C ALA A 187 -11.46 -2.75 -3.13
N ASN A 188 -11.94 -3.85 -3.72
CA ASN A 188 -11.86 -5.17 -3.12
C ASN A 188 -10.41 -5.65 -2.93
N TYR A 189 -9.55 -5.44 -3.94
CA TYR A 189 -8.12 -5.73 -3.88
C TYR A 189 -7.44 -5.07 -2.67
N HIS A 190 -7.66 -3.76 -2.47
CA HIS A 190 -7.03 -3.03 -1.37
C HIS A 190 -7.58 -3.42 0.01
N ASN A 191 -8.88 -3.72 0.11
CA ASN A 191 -9.49 -4.16 1.37
C ASN A 191 -9.00 -5.55 1.78
N GLU A 192 -9.02 -6.50 0.85
CA GLU A 192 -8.57 -7.86 1.09
C GLU A 192 -7.05 -7.96 1.23
N GLY A 193 -6.29 -7.13 0.50
CA GLY A 193 -4.84 -6.99 0.66
C GLY A 193 -4.44 -6.56 2.08
N ARG A 194 -5.12 -5.56 2.64
CA ARG A 194 -4.92 -5.12 4.04
C ARG A 194 -5.24 -6.24 5.04
N ARG A 195 -6.36 -6.94 4.84
CA ARG A 195 -6.75 -8.08 5.67
C ARG A 195 -5.72 -9.21 5.62
N LEU A 196 -5.25 -9.56 4.42
CA LEU A 196 -4.23 -10.59 4.22
C LEU A 196 -2.89 -10.18 4.85
N GLY A 197 -2.50 -8.91 4.74
CA GLY A 197 -1.30 -8.37 5.39
C GLY A 197 -1.33 -8.56 6.91
N ARG A 198 -2.47 -8.31 7.55
CA ARG A 198 -2.65 -8.59 8.98
C ARG A 198 -2.52 -10.09 9.31
N LEU A 199 -3.18 -10.95 8.55
CA LEU A 199 -3.07 -12.41 8.73
C LEU A 199 -1.62 -12.90 8.56
N LEU A 200 -0.90 -12.37 7.57
CA LEU A 200 0.52 -12.65 7.37
C LEU A 200 1.35 -12.22 8.59
N TYR A 201 1.15 -11.00 9.08
CA TYR A 201 1.85 -10.45 10.24
C TYR A 201 1.61 -11.28 11.51
N GLU A 202 0.40 -11.82 11.69
CA GLU A 202 -0.02 -12.71 12.79
C GLU A 202 0.48 -14.16 12.63
N GLY A 203 1.25 -14.49 11.59
CA GLY A 203 1.76 -15.84 11.34
C GLY A 203 0.73 -16.80 10.73
N ARG A 204 -0.40 -16.28 10.21
CA ARG A 204 -1.54 -17.05 9.70
C ARG A 204 -1.56 -17.15 8.18
N CYS A 205 -0.42 -17.00 7.50
CA CYS A 205 -0.36 -16.98 6.04
C CYS A 205 -0.86 -18.30 5.39
N LEU A 206 -0.77 -19.42 6.11
CA LEU A 206 -1.19 -20.73 5.64
C LEU A 206 -2.57 -21.16 6.17
N ASP A 207 -3.23 -20.29 6.94
CA ASP A 207 -4.57 -20.57 7.44
C ASP A 207 -5.62 -20.50 6.31
N PRO A 208 -6.73 -21.26 6.39
CA PRO A 208 -7.77 -21.28 5.36
C PRO A 208 -8.26 -19.88 4.93
N GLN A 209 -8.51 -18.98 5.88
CA GLN A 209 -8.94 -17.61 5.57
C GLN A 209 -7.90 -16.79 4.81
N ALA A 210 -6.60 -17.04 5.02
CA ALA A 210 -5.54 -16.40 4.23
C ALA A 210 -5.42 -17.02 2.84
N LEU A 211 -5.64 -18.34 2.71
CA LEU A 211 -5.68 -19.03 1.41
C LEU A 211 -6.82 -18.51 0.55
N MET A 212 -8.03 -18.38 1.10
CA MET A 212 -9.21 -17.86 0.40
C MET A 212 -8.95 -16.47 -0.19
N VAL A 213 -8.39 -15.57 0.61
CA VAL A 213 -8.08 -14.20 0.16
C VAL A 213 -6.95 -14.21 -0.88
N ARG A 214 -5.87 -14.94 -0.62
CA ARG A 214 -4.72 -14.99 -1.52
C ARG A 214 -5.07 -15.58 -2.88
N GLU A 215 -5.85 -16.65 -2.91
CA GLU A 215 -6.28 -17.28 -4.16
C GLU A 215 -7.13 -16.32 -5.00
N SER A 216 -8.08 -15.61 -4.38
CA SER A 216 -8.88 -14.60 -5.06
C SER A 216 -8.02 -13.53 -5.73
N ILE A 217 -7.03 -12.99 -5.00
CA ILE A 217 -6.11 -11.97 -5.52
C ILE A 217 -5.25 -12.54 -6.66
N GLN A 218 -4.65 -13.72 -6.47
CA GLN A 218 -3.78 -14.32 -7.50
C GLN A 218 -4.56 -14.68 -8.76
N ARG A 219 -5.81 -15.15 -8.61
CA ARG A 219 -6.61 -15.65 -9.72
C ARG A 219 -7.30 -14.54 -10.49
N TRP A 220 -8.03 -13.65 -9.81
CA TRP A 220 -8.92 -12.69 -10.49
C TRP A 220 -8.27 -11.35 -10.75
N ILE A 221 -7.24 -11.00 -9.98
CA ILE A 221 -6.53 -9.73 -10.13
C ILE A 221 -5.23 -9.98 -10.88
N ALA A 222 -4.30 -10.73 -10.28
CA ALA A 222 -2.94 -10.86 -10.81
C ALA A 222 -2.89 -11.54 -12.18
N SER A 223 -3.71 -12.55 -12.45
CA SER A 223 -3.64 -13.32 -13.71
C SER A 223 -3.89 -12.50 -14.99
N VAL A 224 -4.50 -11.32 -14.88
CA VAL A 224 -4.73 -10.39 -15.99
C VAL A 224 -3.83 -9.15 -15.94
N VAL A 225 -2.89 -9.08 -14.98
CA VAL A 225 -1.91 -7.99 -14.95
C VAL A 225 -0.78 -8.32 -15.92
N THR A 226 -0.91 -7.87 -17.17
CA THR A 226 0.11 -7.99 -18.21
C THR A 226 0.33 -6.64 -18.88
N GLY A 227 1.58 -6.18 -18.90
CA GLY A 227 1.94 -4.87 -19.41
C GLY A 227 3.27 -4.37 -18.84
N GLU A 228 3.64 -3.14 -19.18
CA GLU A 228 4.88 -2.50 -18.75
C GLU A 228 4.63 -1.10 -18.18
N VAL A 229 5.43 -0.74 -17.18
CA VAL A 229 5.44 0.62 -16.61
C VAL A 229 6.86 1.14 -16.63
N THR A 230 7.05 2.36 -17.11
CA THR A 230 8.33 3.08 -17.05
C THR A 230 8.26 4.16 -15.99
N LEU A 231 9.20 4.12 -15.04
CA LEU A 231 9.31 5.04 -13.91
C LEU A 231 10.64 5.81 -14.02
N ARG A 232 10.64 7.10 -13.66
CA ARG A 232 11.86 7.88 -13.40
C ARG A 232 12.09 7.96 -11.90
N LEU A 233 13.16 7.35 -11.41
CA LEU A 233 13.56 7.36 -10.00
C LEU A 233 14.50 8.53 -9.71
N ARG A 234 14.34 9.16 -8.54
CA ARG A 234 15.18 10.26 -8.05
C ARG A 234 15.76 9.92 -6.67
N ARG A 235 15.25 10.52 -5.59
CA ARG A 235 15.74 10.29 -4.22
C ARG A 235 14.62 9.78 -3.32
N GLY A 236 14.84 8.68 -2.62
CA GLY A 236 13.84 8.07 -1.75
C GLY A 236 12.56 7.73 -2.52
N GLU A 237 11.43 8.20 -2.02
CA GLU A 237 10.09 8.01 -2.60
C GLU A 237 9.77 8.98 -3.76
N ASP A 238 10.71 9.81 -4.18
CA ASP A 238 10.50 10.74 -5.29
C ASP A 238 10.69 10.05 -6.65
N TYR A 239 9.59 9.72 -7.32
CA TYR A 239 9.59 9.14 -8.67
C TYR A 239 8.45 9.68 -9.55
N THR A 240 8.50 9.41 -10.84
CA THR A 240 7.45 9.80 -11.81
C THR A 240 7.12 8.66 -12.75
N ILE A 241 5.85 8.43 -13.06
CA ILE A 241 5.43 7.50 -14.11
C ILE A 241 5.60 8.20 -15.46
N LEU A 242 6.46 7.65 -16.31
CA LEU A 242 6.70 8.18 -17.67
C LEU A 242 5.81 7.51 -18.71
N ARG A 243 5.54 6.20 -18.54
CA ARG A 243 4.77 5.41 -19.50
C ARG A 243 4.06 4.26 -18.81
N THR A 244 2.87 3.94 -19.29
CA THR A 244 2.12 2.72 -18.95
C THR A 244 1.59 2.16 -20.25
N ASP A 245 1.87 0.89 -20.51
CA ASP A 245 1.47 0.22 -21.74
C ASP A 245 1.06 -1.23 -21.45
N GLY A 246 0.15 -1.79 -22.24
CA GLY A 246 -0.28 -3.17 -22.06
C GLY A 246 -1.50 -3.56 -22.90
N PRO A 247 -1.64 -4.84 -23.23
CA PRO A 247 -2.73 -5.33 -24.09
C PRO A 247 -4.10 -5.39 -23.38
N GLN A 248 -4.14 -5.32 -22.05
CA GLN A 248 -5.35 -5.56 -21.24
C GLN A 248 -5.84 -4.30 -20.52
N LEU A 249 -5.34 -3.12 -20.90
CA LEU A 249 -5.79 -1.87 -20.29
C LEU A 249 -7.27 -1.64 -20.64
N SER A 250 -8.06 -1.27 -19.62
CA SER A 250 -9.43 -0.79 -19.81
C SER A 250 -9.47 0.74 -20.03
N TYR A 251 -8.33 1.41 -19.88
CA TYR A 251 -8.13 2.82 -20.19
C TYR A 251 -8.04 3.06 -21.70
N HIS A 252 -9.07 3.69 -22.26
CA HIS A 252 -9.24 3.95 -23.68
C HIS A 252 -9.71 5.40 -23.89
N PRO A 253 -8.80 6.39 -24.03
CA PRO A 253 -9.19 7.79 -24.16
C PRO A 253 -10.10 8.05 -25.37
N GLU A 254 -9.95 7.27 -26.45
CA GLU A 254 -10.76 7.36 -27.66
C GLU A 254 -12.25 7.08 -27.42
N LYS A 255 -12.60 6.27 -26.40
CA LYS A 255 -14.01 5.94 -26.08
C LYS A 255 -14.75 7.09 -25.38
N LEU A 256 -14.01 8.05 -24.82
CA LEU A 256 -14.52 9.20 -24.09
C LEU A 256 -14.12 10.52 -24.77
N SER A 257 -13.66 10.46 -26.02
CA SER A 257 -13.34 11.66 -26.78
C SER A 257 -14.60 12.52 -26.98
N MET A 258 -14.47 13.81 -26.69
CA MET A 258 -15.51 14.82 -26.96
C MET A 258 -15.41 15.39 -28.38
N GLU A 259 -14.40 14.99 -29.16
CA GLU A 259 -14.34 15.30 -30.59
C GLU A 259 -15.52 14.62 -31.31
N ARG A 260 -15.97 15.20 -32.43
CA ARG A 260 -17.08 14.65 -33.24
C ARG A 260 -16.73 13.26 -33.79
N THR A 261 -16.99 12.24 -32.99
CA THR A 261 -16.92 10.84 -33.40
C THR A 261 -18.33 10.38 -33.75
N GLU A 262 -18.52 9.76 -34.91
CA GLU A 262 -19.78 9.08 -35.28
C GLU A 262 -20.11 7.88 -34.36
N SER A 263 -19.26 7.60 -33.37
CA SER A 263 -19.27 6.41 -32.49
C SER A 263 -19.16 6.77 -30.99
N ALA A 264 -19.69 7.93 -30.58
CA ALA A 264 -19.73 8.32 -29.17
C ALA A 264 -20.53 7.31 -28.33
N ALA A 265 -20.01 6.97 -27.14
CA ALA A 265 -20.62 5.96 -26.26
C ALA A 265 -21.90 6.44 -25.55
N PHE A 266 -22.04 7.75 -25.33
CA PHE A 266 -23.23 8.40 -24.75
C PHE A 266 -23.24 9.89 -25.12
N GLY A 267 -24.42 10.49 -25.18
CA GLY A 267 -24.62 11.92 -25.47
C GLY A 267 -24.85 12.79 -24.21
N PRO A 268 -24.95 14.12 -24.38
CA PRO A 268 -25.25 15.03 -23.28
C PRO A 268 -26.57 14.71 -22.56
N THR A 269 -27.62 14.35 -23.30
CA THR A 269 -28.94 14.03 -22.76
C THR A 269 -28.92 12.76 -21.91
N ASP A 270 -28.16 11.73 -22.30
CA ASP A 270 -27.95 10.53 -21.50
C ASP A 270 -27.33 10.86 -20.13
N ARG A 271 -26.37 11.78 -20.11
CA ARG A 271 -25.72 12.21 -18.87
C ARG A 271 -26.66 13.00 -17.97
N ILE A 272 -27.51 13.88 -18.53
CA ILE A 272 -28.55 14.57 -17.76
C ILE A 272 -29.54 13.56 -17.15
N GLY A 273 -30.01 12.59 -17.94
CA GLY A 273 -30.88 11.52 -17.44
C GLY A 273 -30.24 10.74 -16.29
N GLN A 274 -28.95 10.41 -16.39
CA GLN A 274 -28.20 9.75 -15.31
C GLN A 274 -28.14 10.58 -14.02
N LEU A 275 -27.97 11.91 -14.13
CA LEU A 275 -27.92 12.81 -12.98
C LEU A 275 -29.29 12.89 -12.28
N THR A 276 -30.35 13.01 -13.05
CA THR A 276 -31.73 13.08 -12.54
C THR A 276 -32.09 11.87 -11.67
N MET A 277 -31.60 10.68 -12.00
CA MET A 277 -31.85 9.47 -11.20
C MET A 277 -31.27 9.54 -9.77
N ARG A 278 -30.37 10.49 -9.48
CA ARG A 278 -29.77 10.69 -8.15
C ARG A 278 -30.61 11.56 -7.22
N ASN A 279 -31.60 12.29 -7.73
CA ASN A 279 -32.34 13.28 -6.95
C ASN A 279 -33.03 12.70 -5.70
N LEU A 280 -33.53 11.47 -5.77
CA LEU A 280 -34.20 10.84 -4.61
C LEU A 280 -33.23 10.61 -3.44
N ASP A 281 -32.07 10.01 -3.70
CA ASP A 281 -31.05 9.78 -2.67
C ASP A 281 -30.46 11.09 -2.13
N ILE A 282 -30.32 12.11 -2.99
CA ILE A 282 -29.88 13.45 -2.59
C ILE A 282 -30.92 14.11 -1.67
N ALA A 283 -32.21 14.00 -1.98
CA ALA A 283 -33.29 14.51 -1.14
C ALA A 283 -33.30 13.83 0.24
N ASP A 284 -33.16 12.50 0.29
CA ASP A 284 -33.08 11.73 1.53
C ASP A 284 -31.85 12.13 2.37
N SER A 285 -30.69 12.26 1.73
CA SER A 285 -29.46 12.72 2.38
C SER A 285 -29.61 14.13 2.95
N ARG A 286 -30.26 15.05 2.21
CA ARG A 286 -30.57 16.39 2.69
C ARG A 286 -31.52 16.35 3.89
N ALA A 287 -32.55 15.52 3.87
CA ALA A 287 -33.45 15.36 5.01
C ALA A 287 -32.71 14.88 6.27
N LYS A 288 -31.67 14.03 6.13
CA LYS A 288 -30.80 13.66 7.26
C LYS A 288 -29.99 14.84 7.79
N LEU A 289 -29.43 15.68 6.92
CA LEU A 289 -28.71 16.87 7.35
C LEU A 289 -29.63 17.86 8.08
N GLU A 290 -30.85 18.08 7.58
CA GLU A 290 -31.86 18.91 8.24
C GLU A 290 -32.23 18.34 9.63
N LEU A 291 -32.34 17.02 9.75
CA LEU A 291 -32.54 16.35 11.04
C LEU A 291 -31.33 16.54 11.98
N TYR A 292 -30.10 16.35 11.50
CA TYR A 292 -28.89 16.55 12.29
C TYR A 292 -28.77 18.00 12.78
N ALA A 293 -29.12 18.98 11.96
CA ALA A 293 -29.12 20.39 12.35
C ALA A 293 -30.15 20.74 13.43
N GLN A 294 -31.23 19.96 13.53
CA GLN A 294 -32.27 20.12 14.54
C GLN A 294 -31.99 19.33 15.83
N GLN A 295 -30.97 18.46 15.86
CA GLN A 295 -30.64 17.71 17.06
C GLN A 295 -30.21 18.66 18.19
N PRO A 296 -30.79 18.54 19.40
CA PRO A 296 -30.35 19.34 20.54
C PRO A 296 -28.86 19.10 20.82
N ALA A 297 -28.12 20.19 21.02
CA ALA A 297 -26.66 20.15 21.25
C ALA A 297 -26.27 19.32 22.49
N ASP A 298 -27.21 19.05 23.40
CA ASP A 298 -27.05 18.28 24.63
C ASP A 298 -27.43 16.80 24.49
N GLN A 299 -27.92 16.35 23.32
CA GLN A 299 -28.44 14.98 23.12
C GLN A 299 -27.73 14.17 22.02
N GLY A 300 -26.69 14.69 21.36
CA GLY A 300 -25.94 13.99 20.31
C GLY A 300 -24.42 14.22 20.36
N GLN A 301 -23.62 13.16 20.15
CA GLN A 301 -22.14 13.21 20.18
C GLN A 301 -21.49 13.87 18.95
N VAL A 302 -22.27 14.48 18.04
CA VAL A 302 -21.72 15.16 16.86
C VAL A 302 -21.50 16.62 17.21
N LEU A 303 -20.33 16.94 17.78
CA LEU A 303 -19.86 18.32 17.90
C LEU A 303 -19.53 18.81 16.50
N VAL A 304 -20.51 19.41 15.83
CA VAL A 304 -20.28 20.24 14.65
C VAL A 304 -19.35 21.37 15.08
N GLU A 305 -18.28 21.62 14.33
CA GLU A 305 -17.34 22.71 14.61
C GLU A 305 -18.14 24.03 14.76
N HIS A 306 -18.15 24.62 15.95
CA HIS A 306 -18.95 25.80 16.31
C HIS A 306 -20.49 25.64 16.36
N GLY A 307 -21.03 24.43 16.53
CA GLY A 307 -22.47 24.20 16.78
C GLY A 307 -23.39 24.58 15.62
N THR A 308 -22.83 24.76 14.41
CA THR A 308 -23.60 25.08 13.21
C THR A 308 -23.13 24.18 12.06
N LEU A 309 -24.02 23.33 11.55
CA LEU A 309 -23.75 22.52 10.36
C LEU A 309 -23.75 23.41 9.13
N PHE A 310 -22.58 23.91 8.71
CA PHE A 310 -22.36 24.68 7.47
C PHE A 310 -23.51 25.65 7.10
N GLY A 311 -23.59 26.79 7.81
CA GLY A 311 -24.62 27.81 7.57
C GLY A 311 -26.03 27.36 8.00
N ALA A 312 -27.02 28.25 7.88
CA ALA A 312 -28.41 27.88 8.15
C ALA A 312 -28.95 27.07 6.95
N LEU A 313 -29.20 25.77 7.13
CA LEU A 313 -29.92 24.96 6.15
C LEU A 313 -31.43 25.20 6.32
N PRO A 314 -32.11 25.86 5.35
CA PRO A 314 -33.55 26.02 5.41
C PRO A 314 -34.24 24.67 5.23
N ALA A 315 -35.33 24.46 5.99
CA ALA A 315 -36.15 23.27 5.93
C ALA A 315 -36.86 23.13 4.56
N GLY A 316 -37.13 21.90 4.14
CA GLY A 316 -37.96 21.59 2.97
C GLY A 316 -37.21 21.56 1.64
N GLY A 317 -35.88 21.71 1.63
CA GLY A 317 -35.13 21.62 0.38
C GLY A 317 -35.05 20.18 -0.18
N ALA A 318 -35.35 19.15 0.63
CA ALA A 318 -35.46 17.78 0.15
C ALA A 318 -36.64 17.61 -0.83
N GLU A 319 -37.78 18.25 -0.53
CA GLU A 319 -38.99 18.20 -1.37
C GLU A 319 -38.75 18.88 -2.72
N VAL A 320 -38.03 20.00 -2.74
CA VAL A 320 -37.67 20.72 -3.98
C VAL A 320 -36.80 19.85 -4.91
N ILE A 321 -35.90 19.03 -4.35
CA ILE A 321 -34.99 18.20 -5.15
C ILE A 321 -35.73 17.02 -5.78
N SER A 322 -36.70 16.42 -5.08
CA SER A 322 -37.47 15.28 -5.58
C SER A 322 -38.48 15.64 -6.68
N GLU A 323 -38.89 16.91 -6.78
CA GLU A 323 -39.84 17.39 -7.80
C GLU A 323 -39.30 17.37 -9.25
N ASN A 324 -37.98 17.40 -9.45
CA ASN A 324 -37.28 17.25 -10.74
C ASN A 324 -37.99 17.93 -11.95
N PRO A 325 -37.92 19.27 -12.08
CA PRO A 325 -38.60 20.01 -13.15
C PRO A 325 -38.14 19.56 -14.55
N ALA A 326 -39.09 19.43 -15.49
CA ALA A 326 -38.83 18.93 -16.84
C ALA A 326 -37.82 19.80 -17.61
N VAL A 327 -36.88 19.15 -18.31
CA VAL A 327 -35.98 19.79 -19.26
C VAL A 327 -36.66 19.81 -20.63
N ASP A 328 -37.43 20.86 -20.93
CA ASP A 328 -37.95 21.11 -22.29
C ASP A 328 -36.90 21.88 -23.10
N GLY A 329 -36.34 21.27 -24.16
CA GLY A 329 -35.48 21.98 -25.10
C GLY A 329 -34.85 21.10 -26.18
N ASP A 330 -34.94 21.54 -27.44
CA ASP A 330 -34.39 20.89 -28.64
C ASP A 330 -32.95 20.39 -28.44
N GLU A 331 -32.71 19.12 -28.74
CA GLU A 331 -31.42 18.43 -28.59
C GLU A 331 -30.26 19.16 -29.30
N GLU A 332 -30.54 19.90 -30.38
CA GLU A 332 -29.56 20.70 -31.13
C GLU A 332 -29.01 21.90 -30.35
N LEU A 333 -29.84 22.58 -29.54
CA LEU A 333 -29.42 23.74 -28.74
C LEU A 333 -28.55 23.35 -27.55
N LEU A 334 -28.79 22.17 -26.96
CA LEU A 334 -27.98 21.64 -25.85
C LEU A 334 -26.60 21.17 -26.32
N LEU A 335 -26.50 20.69 -27.57
CA LEU A 335 -25.23 20.35 -28.20
C LEU A 335 -24.40 21.60 -28.55
N GLU A 336 -25.05 22.68 -29.02
CA GLU A 336 -24.36 23.96 -29.28
C GLU A 336 -23.87 24.64 -27.99
N SER A 337 -24.65 24.61 -26.91
CA SER A 337 -24.23 25.22 -25.64
C SER A 337 -23.06 24.47 -24.97
N ALA A 338 -23.08 23.13 -25.00
CA ALA A 338 -21.98 22.32 -24.50
C ALA A 338 -20.70 22.46 -25.35
N ALA A 339 -20.83 22.70 -26.66
CA ALA A 339 -19.69 22.98 -27.54
C ALA A 339 -19.09 24.38 -27.33
N MET A 340 -19.87 25.37 -26.89
CA MET A 340 -19.38 26.73 -26.61
C MET A 340 -18.63 26.85 -25.28
N GLU A 341 -18.90 25.99 -24.29
CA GLU A 341 -18.13 25.97 -23.03
C GLU A 341 -16.73 25.32 -23.16
N ALA A 342 -16.46 24.56 -24.23
CA ALA A 342 -15.13 24.00 -24.52
C ALA A 342 -14.15 25.03 -25.14
N GLY A 343 -14.58 26.29 -25.26
CA GLY A 343 -13.88 27.36 -25.96
C GLY A 343 -13.16 28.39 -25.09
N THR A 344 -12.77 28.07 -23.86
CA THR A 344 -11.79 28.85 -23.06
C THR A 344 -11.35 28.02 -21.86
N ASP A 345 -10.24 27.31 -22.01
CA ASP A 345 -9.07 27.35 -21.10
C ASP A 345 -7.94 26.44 -21.62
#